data_AF-A0A328BKB1-F1
#
_entry.id   AF-A0A328BKB1-F1
#
_cell.length_a   1.000
_cell.length_b   1.000
_cell.length_c   1.000
_cell.angle_alpha   90.00
_cell.angle_beta   90.00
_cell.angle_gamma   90.00
#
_symmetry.space_group_name_H-M   'P 1'
#
loop_
_entity.id
_entity.type
_entity.pdbx_description
1 polymer ?
#
loop_
_entity_poly.entity_id
_entity_poly.type
_entity_poly.pdbx_seq_one_letter_code
_entity_poly.pdbx_strand_id
1 'polypeptide(L)'
;MATNQLTQRATSAASAAKAGGSRPQGNTSKRGFASMDPEQQRRIASEGGKASHASGRGHEWTSQEAREAGRKGGQSSTRRSTTKPA
;
A
#
# COMPACT_ATOMS: atom_id res chain seq x y z
N MET A 1 2.34 1.72 -56.39
CA MET A 1 3.12 1.90 -55.15
C MET A 1 2.86 0.69 -54.27
N ALA A 2 3.92 -0.04 -53.95
CA ALA A 2 3.88 -1.42 -53.50
C ALA A 2 3.50 -1.58 -52.01
N THR A 3 2.65 -2.58 -51.78
CA THR A 3 2.62 -3.54 -50.66
C THR A 3 3.65 -3.36 -49.55
N ASN A 4 3.21 -3.17 -48.30
CA ASN A 4 4.00 -3.56 -47.14
C ASN A 4 3.31 -4.73 -46.42
N GLN A 5 3.58 -5.91 -46.97
CA GLN A 5 3.34 -7.21 -46.36
C GLN A 5 4.30 -7.41 -45.18
N LEU A 6 3.82 -8.16 -44.19
CA LEU A 6 4.57 -9.16 -43.45
C LEU A 6 5.73 -8.69 -42.55
N THR A 7 5.51 -8.73 -41.24
CA THR A 7 6.47 -9.36 -40.31
C THR A 7 5.69 -10.05 -39.20
N GLN A 8 5.31 -11.29 -39.45
CA GLN A 8 5.01 -12.24 -38.38
C GLN A 8 6.33 -12.63 -37.72
N ARG A 9 6.36 -12.74 -36.39
CA ARG A 9 7.25 -13.68 -35.71
C ARG A 9 6.75 -14.01 -34.31
N ALA A 10 6.06 -15.13 -34.23
CA ALA A 10 5.89 -15.89 -33.01
C ALA A 10 7.27 -16.27 -32.43
N THR A 11 7.40 -16.15 -31.12
CA THR A 11 8.25 -17.01 -30.29
C THR A 11 7.33 -17.50 -29.16
N SER A 12 6.63 -18.61 -29.32
CA SER A 12 7.08 -19.99 -29.06
C SER A 12 7.94 -20.11 -27.78
N ALA A 13 7.30 -20.64 -26.74
CA ALA A 13 7.87 -21.47 -25.69
C ALA A 13 9.16 -20.98 -25.01
N ALA A 14 9.01 -20.50 -23.77
CA ALA A 14 10.01 -20.72 -22.73
C ALA A 14 9.32 -21.33 -21.52
N SER A 15 9.20 -22.66 -21.54
CA SER A 15 9.22 -23.44 -20.32
C SER A 15 10.60 -23.26 -19.68
N ALA A 16 10.62 -22.78 -18.44
CA ALA A 16 11.70 -23.00 -17.49
C ALA A 16 11.11 -22.71 -16.11
N ALA A 17 10.48 -23.68 -15.45
CA ALA A 17 11.21 -24.60 -14.58
C ALA A 17 12.16 -23.86 -13.62
N LYS A 18 11.65 -23.62 -12.42
CA LYS A 18 12.34 -23.78 -11.13
C LYS A 18 13.77 -23.21 -11.03
N ALA A 19 13.88 -22.04 -10.41
CA ALA A 19 15.01 -21.70 -9.55
C ALA A 19 14.43 -20.80 -8.42
N GLY A 20 14.17 -21.29 -7.21
CA GLY A 20 15.21 -21.94 -6.40
C GLY A 20 16.36 -20.98 -6.07
N GLY A 21 16.15 -19.66 -6.19
CA GLY A 21 17.11 -18.67 -5.72
C GLY A 21 16.94 -18.47 -4.23
N SER A 22 17.68 -19.24 -3.43
CA SER A 22 17.99 -18.86 -2.04
C SER A 22 18.60 -17.47 -2.06
N ARG A 23 17.76 -16.44 -1.85
CA ARG A 23 18.23 -15.07 -1.72
C ARG A 23 19.26 -15.11 -0.58
N PRO A 24 20.50 -14.69 -0.80
CA PRO A 24 21.49 -14.68 0.27
C PRO A 24 20.87 -13.91 1.42
N GLN A 25 20.84 -14.55 2.59
CA GLN A 25 20.37 -14.03 3.86
C GLN A 25 21.39 -12.99 4.33
N GLY A 26 21.53 -11.94 3.51
CA GLY A 26 22.54 -10.92 3.60
C GLY A 26 22.03 -9.85 4.55
N ASN A 27 22.65 -9.83 5.73
CA ASN A 27 22.90 -8.64 6.53
C ASN A 27 21.81 -7.58 6.36
N THR A 28 20.81 -7.58 7.25
CA THR A 28 19.80 -6.52 7.33
C THR A 28 20.54 -5.19 7.39
N SER A 29 20.73 -4.56 6.24
CA SER A 29 21.52 -3.35 6.19
C SER A 29 20.79 -2.36 7.08
N LYS A 30 21.53 -1.64 7.94
CA LYS A 30 21.04 -0.62 8.86
C LYS A 30 20.41 0.58 8.11
N ARG A 31 19.55 0.30 7.13
CA ARG A 31 18.95 1.21 6.16
C ARG A 31 17.44 1.09 6.29
N GLY A 32 16.79 2.22 6.10
CA GLY A 32 15.34 2.33 6.23
C GLY A 32 14.91 2.75 7.63
N PHE A 33 13.62 3.05 7.73
CA PHE A 33 13.01 3.69 8.89
C PHE A 33 13.23 2.92 10.20
N ALA A 34 13.11 1.59 10.16
CA ALA A 34 13.26 0.74 11.34
C ALA A 34 14.70 0.67 11.88
N SER A 35 15.70 1.05 11.09
CA SER A 35 17.12 1.04 11.52
C SER A 35 17.61 2.40 12.04
N MET A 36 16.77 3.45 12.03
CA MET A 36 17.11 4.79 12.54
C MET A 36 17.05 4.85 14.07
N ASP A 37 17.57 5.93 14.66
CA ASP A 37 17.41 6.21 16.09
C ASP A 37 15.93 6.40 16.47
N PRO A 38 15.47 5.91 17.64
CA PRO A 38 14.06 6.02 18.06
C PRO A 38 13.53 7.46 18.11
N GLU A 39 14.36 8.44 18.48
CA GLU A 39 13.94 9.85 18.50
C GLU A 39 13.73 10.38 17.08
N GLN A 40 14.64 10.04 16.17
CA GLN A 40 14.54 10.41 14.77
C GLN A 40 13.32 9.76 14.10
N GLN A 41 13.04 8.48 14.37
CA GLN A 41 11.83 7.80 13.91
C GLN A 41 10.57 8.51 14.39
N ARG A 42 10.49 8.83 15.69
CA ARG A 42 9.32 9.50 16.28
C ARG A 42 9.11 10.88 15.67
N ARG A 43 10.19 11.63 15.42
CA ARG A 43 10.13 12.94 14.76
C ARG A 43 9.58 12.82 13.34
N ILE A 44 10.15 11.94 12.52
CA ILE A 44 9.71 11.75 11.12
C ILE A 44 8.26 11.24 11.07
N ALA A 45 7.86 10.32 11.95
CA ALA A 45 6.47 9.86 12.03
C ALA A 45 5.52 11.00 12.41
N SER A 46 5.90 11.82 13.40
CA SER A 46 5.12 12.98 13.84
C SER A 46 5.00 14.03 12.74
N GLU A 47 6.09 14.32 12.02
CA GLU A 47 6.11 15.23 10.89
C GLU A 47 5.28 14.69 9.71
N GLY A 48 5.33 13.39 9.43
CA GLY A 48 4.51 12.75 8.39
C GLY A 48 3.01 12.84 8.67
N GLY A 49 2.58 12.63 9.92
CA GLY A 49 1.19 12.81 10.32
C GLY A 49 0.73 14.27 10.20
N LYS A 50 1.54 15.21 10.69
CA LYS A 50 1.27 16.65 10.58
C LYS A 50 1.21 17.11 9.12
N ALA A 51 2.15 16.68 8.30
CA ALA A 51 2.19 17.00 6.88
C ALA A 51 0.98 16.43 6.14
N SER A 52 0.54 15.22 6.49
CA SER A 52 -0.68 14.62 5.91
C SER A 52 -1.92 15.48 6.20
N HIS A 53 -2.08 15.94 7.43
CA HIS A 53 -3.17 16.86 7.80
C HIS A 53 -3.02 18.24 7.15
N ALA A 54 -1.82 18.83 7.23
CA ALA A 54 -1.54 20.16 6.68
C ALA A 54 -1.62 20.21 5.16
N SER A 55 -1.39 19.09 4.47
CA SER A 55 -1.48 19.00 3.01
C SER A 55 -2.87 19.33 2.47
N GLY A 56 -3.90 19.38 3.33
CA GLY A 56 -5.23 19.87 2.95
C GLY A 56 -5.89 19.08 1.82
N ARG A 57 -5.32 17.92 1.45
CA ARG A 57 -5.88 16.98 0.46
C ARG A 57 -7.08 16.20 1.01
N GLY A 58 -7.55 16.55 2.21
CA GLY A 58 -8.78 16.03 2.77
C GLY A 58 -9.98 16.67 2.09
N HIS A 59 -10.98 15.85 1.80
CA HIS A 59 -12.31 16.32 1.48
C HIS A 59 -12.87 17.09 2.69
N GLU A 60 -13.30 18.35 2.47
CA GLU A 60 -14.03 19.13 3.48
C GLU A 60 -15.38 18.46 3.70
N TRP A 61 -15.52 17.77 4.83
CA TRP A 61 -16.76 17.10 5.16
C TRP A 61 -17.84 18.14 5.49
N THR A 62 -18.88 18.16 4.66
CA THR A 62 -20.13 18.79 5.06
C THR A 62 -20.69 18.07 6.30
N SER A 63 -21.40 18.79 7.16
CA SER A 63 -21.99 18.21 8.39
C SER A 63 -22.87 17.00 8.13
N GLN A 64 -23.55 16.98 6.97
CA GLN A 64 -24.36 15.84 6.54
C GLN A 64 -23.48 14.63 6.25
N GLU A 65 -22.43 14.80 5.46
CA GLU A 65 -21.57 13.71 5.01
C GLU A 65 -20.72 13.11 6.15
N ALA A 66 -20.26 13.93 7.10
CA ALA A 66 -19.61 13.44 8.32
C ALA A 66 -20.56 12.52 9.12
N ARG A 67 -21.84 12.87 9.19
CA ARG A 67 -22.88 12.09 9.87
C ARG A 67 -23.15 10.77 9.15
N GLU A 68 -23.14 10.77 7.83
CA GLU A 68 -23.30 9.54 7.03
C GLU A 68 -22.09 8.61 7.15
N ALA A 69 -20.88 9.16 7.07
CA ALA A 69 -19.64 8.42 7.26
C ALA A 69 -19.56 7.82 8.69
N GLY A 70 -19.90 8.60 9.71
CA GLY A 70 -19.99 8.13 11.11
C GLY A 70 -21.02 7.03 11.29
N ARG A 71 -22.23 7.19 10.72
CA ARG A 71 -23.28 6.16 10.72
C ARG A 71 -22.81 4.86 10.04
N LYS A 72 -22.12 4.96 8.89
CA LYS A 72 -21.57 3.82 8.17
C LYS A 72 -20.46 3.11 8.97
N GLY A 73 -19.58 3.88 9.62
CA GLY A 73 -18.54 3.36 10.51
C GLY A 73 -19.12 2.64 11.72
N GLY A 74 -20.12 3.23 12.38
CA GLY A 74 -20.85 2.62 13.50
C GLY A 74 -21.50 1.29 13.11
N GLN A 75 -22.19 1.23 11.97
CA GLN A 75 -22.80 -0.02 11.46
C GLN A 75 -21.77 -1.11 11.13
N SER A 76 -20.54 -0.74 10.72
CA SER A 76 -19.46 -1.70 10.48
C SER A 76 -18.87 -2.23 11.79
N SER A 77 -18.78 -1.38 12.82
CA SER A 77 -18.31 -1.77 14.14
C SER A 77 -19.32 -2.64 14.88
N THR A 78 -20.61 -2.29 14.84
CA THR A 78 -21.69 -3.08 15.46
C THR A 78 -21.77 -4.49 14.89
N ARG A 79 -21.58 -4.65 13.56
CA ARG A 79 -21.52 -5.97 12.93
C ARG A 79 -20.31 -6.81 13.37
N ARG A 80 -19.26 -6.17 13.88
CA ARG A 80 -18.03 -6.83 14.35
C ARG A 80 -18.10 -7.18 15.84
N SER A 81 -18.83 -6.40 16.64
CA SER A 81 -18.95 -6.59 18.08
C SER A 81 -19.96 -7.66 18.50
N THR A 82 -20.81 -8.15 17.60
CA THR A 82 -21.75 -9.25 17.90
C THR A 82 -21.08 -10.63 17.91
N THR A 83 -19.82 -10.74 17.50
CA THR A 83 -19.02 -11.96 17.65
C THR A 83 -18.20 -11.86 18.94
N LYS A 84 -18.84 -12.15 20.07
CA LYS A 84 -18.14 -12.37 21.34
C LYS A 84 -17.56 -13.79 21.31
N PRO A 85 -16.23 -14.00 21.26
CA PRO A 85 -15.67 -15.34 21.42
C PRO A 85 -15.96 -15.81 22.86
N ALA A 86 -16.52 -17.01 22.98
CA ALA A 86 -16.77 -17.72 24.22
C ALA A 86 -15.50 -18.37 24.75
#